data_AF-A0A292Z9D1-F1
#
_entry.id   AF-A0A292Z9D1-F1
#
_cell.length_a   1.000
_cell.length_b   1.000
_cell.length_c   1.000
_cell.angle_alpha   90.00
_cell.angle_beta   90.00
_cell.angle_gamma   90.00
#
_symmetry.space_group_name_H-M   'P 1'
#
loop_
_entity.id
_entity.type
_entity.pdbx_description
1 polymer ?
#
loop_
_entity_poly.entity_id
_entity_poly.type
_entity_poly.pdbx_seq_one_letter_code
_entity_poly.pdbx_strand_id
1 'polypeptide(L)'
;MWSRPSDGRGYANFAVAEPPLKLALIEGRPGEPTAMDHRGVEVGTTEEVHAATGRLSGLGLITPVEGDTTCCYSLQDKVWVHGPGREPWEVYTVKSDAPDATSMHPVGASPDASCKCGAPAGLPENPAGACCG
;
A
#
# COMPACT_ATOMS: atom_id res chain seq x y z
N MET A 1 -12.09 -2.65 18.64
CA MET A 1 -13.39 -2.32 17.99
C MET A 1 -13.31 -2.89 16.59
N TRP A 2 -14.26 -3.74 16.21
CA TRP A 2 -14.15 -4.65 15.07
C TRP A 2 -14.67 -3.98 13.80
N SER A 3 -13.82 -3.80 12.79
CA SER A 3 -14.26 -3.50 11.43
C SER A 3 -14.65 -4.82 10.77
N ARG A 4 -15.94 -4.99 10.47
CA ARG A 4 -16.46 -6.20 9.77
C ARG A 4 -15.77 -6.36 8.41
N PRO A 5 -15.67 -7.59 7.87
CA PRO A 5 -15.45 -7.78 6.45
C PRO A 5 -16.60 -7.06 5.73
N SER A 6 -16.25 -6.12 4.87
CA SER A 6 -17.19 -5.53 3.92
C SER A 6 -17.67 -6.66 2.99
N ASP A 7 -18.89 -7.13 3.26
CA ASP A 7 -19.94 -7.46 2.27
C ASP A 7 -19.60 -8.32 1.04
N GLY A 8 -18.53 -9.13 1.07
CA GLY A 8 -18.17 -10.04 -0.04
C GLY A 8 -17.28 -9.39 -1.11
N ARG A 9 -16.47 -8.39 -0.74
CA ARG A 9 -15.64 -7.59 -1.68
C ARG A 9 -14.16 -7.97 -1.71
N GLY A 10 -13.80 -9.18 -1.29
CA GLY A 10 -12.43 -9.67 -1.41
C GLY A 10 -11.38 -8.92 -0.59
N TYR A 11 -11.78 -8.22 0.47
CA TYR A 11 -10.87 -7.47 1.36
C TYR A 11 -11.35 -7.49 2.81
N ALA A 12 -10.42 -7.65 3.75
CA ALA A 12 -10.66 -7.46 5.17
C ALA A 12 -9.44 -6.84 5.84
N ASN A 13 -9.63 -5.92 6.78
CA ASN A 13 -8.53 -5.37 7.58
C ASN A 13 -8.81 -5.49 9.09
N PHE A 14 -7.75 -5.69 9.85
CA PHE A 14 -7.76 -5.82 11.30
C PHE A 14 -6.79 -4.82 11.90
N ALA A 15 -7.28 -4.02 12.86
CA ALA A 15 -6.46 -3.19 13.73
C ALA A 15 -6.30 -3.91 15.08
N VAL A 16 -5.15 -4.56 15.26
CA VAL A 16 -4.79 -5.26 16.50
C VAL A 16 -4.06 -4.29 17.41
N ALA A 17 -4.56 -4.14 18.64
CA ALA A 17 -3.99 -3.21 19.61
C ALA A 17 -2.72 -3.76 20.29
N GLU A 18 -2.69 -5.07 20.58
CA GLU A 18 -1.57 -5.72 21.26
C GLU A 18 -1.36 -7.15 20.71
N PRO A 19 -0.22 -7.44 20.07
CA PRO A 19 0.78 -6.46 19.64
C PRO A 19 0.21 -5.49 18.58
N PRO A 20 0.68 -4.23 18.52
CA PRO A 20 0.24 -3.27 17.51
C PRO A 20 0.48 -3.82 16.09
N LEU A 21 -0.61 -4.06 15.35
CA LEU A 21 -0.55 -4.60 13.99
C LEU A 21 -1.77 -4.20 13.17
N LYS A 22 -1.51 -3.70 11.95
CA LYS A 22 -2.50 -3.65 10.88
C LYS A 22 -2.34 -4.91 10.01
N LEU A 23 -3.36 -5.77 9.98
CA LEU A 23 -3.39 -6.96 9.13
C LEU A 23 -4.45 -6.77 8.04
N ALA A 24 -4.02 -6.68 6.78
CA ALA A 24 -4.91 -6.66 5.62
C ALA A 24 -4.89 -8.03 4.92
N LEU A 25 -6.08 -8.57 4.66
CA LEU A 25 -6.30 -9.78 3.87
C LEU A 25 -6.96 -9.37 2.55
N ILE A 26 -6.32 -9.76 1.45
CA ILE A 26 -6.79 -9.52 0.09
C ILE A 26 -7.13 -10.88 -0.52
N GLU A 27 -8.28 -10.99 -1.16
CA GLU A 27 -8.72 -12.20 -1.84
C GLU A 27 -7.79 -12.50 -3.01
N GLY A 28 -7.14 -13.67 -2.93
CA GLY A 28 -6.32 -14.23 -4.00
C GLY A 28 -7.15 -15.00 -5.02
N ARG A 29 -6.49 -15.61 -6.00
CA ARG A 29 -7.16 -16.46 -6.99
C ARG A 29 -7.48 -17.84 -6.41
N PRO A 30 -8.60 -18.46 -6.80
CA PRO A 30 -8.93 -19.82 -6.35
C PRO A 30 -7.81 -20.82 -6.66
N GLY A 31 -7.41 -21.59 -5.65
CA GLY A 31 -6.38 -22.62 -5.79
C GLY A 31 -4.94 -22.12 -5.68
N GLU A 32 -4.71 -20.81 -5.53
CA GLU A 32 -3.39 -20.27 -5.23
C GLU A 32 -3.12 -20.29 -3.71
N PRO A 33 -1.89 -20.63 -3.28
CA PRO A 33 -1.52 -20.52 -1.87
C PRO A 33 -1.46 -19.05 -1.45
N THR A 34 -1.59 -18.80 -0.15
CA THR A 34 -1.35 -17.46 0.41
C THR A 34 0.06 -16.97 0.06
N ALA A 35 0.14 -15.74 -0.43
CA ALA A 35 1.38 -15.04 -0.72
C ALA A 35 1.41 -13.69 0.00
N MET A 36 2.61 -13.15 0.19
CA MET A 36 2.80 -11.79 0.66
C MET A 36 2.51 -10.83 -0.49
N ASP A 37 1.56 -9.90 -0.28
CA ASP A 37 1.25 -8.86 -1.25
C ASP A 37 2.24 -7.69 -1.14
N HIS A 38 2.27 -7.02 0.01
CA HIS A 38 3.26 -6.02 0.38
C HIS A 38 3.39 -5.91 1.91
N ARG A 39 4.31 -5.05 2.37
CA ARG A 39 4.51 -4.73 3.78
C ARG A 39 4.31 -3.23 4.01
N GLY A 40 3.87 -2.87 5.21
CA GLY A 40 3.58 -1.48 5.55
C GLY A 40 4.01 -1.11 6.96
N VAL A 41 4.35 0.16 7.14
CA VAL A 41 4.49 0.80 8.45
C VAL A 41 3.48 1.95 8.51
N GLU A 42 2.45 1.77 9.33
CA GLU A 42 1.46 2.81 9.61
C GLU A 42 2.05 3.81 10.62
N VAL A 43 2.06 5.09 10.26
CA VAL A 43 2.53 6.21 11.08
C VAL A 43 1.37 7.14 11.42
N GLY A 44 1.54 7.95 12.46
CA GLY A 44 0.48 8.76 13.04
C GLY A 44 0.13 9.99 12.22
N THR A 45 1.07 10.54 11.43
CA THR A 45 0.80 11.78 10.67
C THR A 45 1.45 11.82 9.28
N THR A 46 0.96 12.75 8.45
CA THR A 46 1.51 13.05 7.12
C THR A 46 2.95 13.55 7.21
N GLU A 47 3.30 14.34 8.23
CA GLU A 47 4.67 14.81 8.47
C GLU A 47 5.63 13.66 8.71
N GLU A 48 5.18 12.59 9.38
CA GLU A 48 5.98 11.38 9.58
C GLU A 48 6.22 10.62 8.27
N VAL A 49 5.23 10.58 7.36
CA VAL A 49 5.40 10.06 5.99
C VAL A 49 6.41 10.89 5.20
N HIS A 50 6.35 12.22 5.30
CA HIS A 50 7.33 13.11 4.66
C HIS A 50 8.74 12.96 5.24
N ALA A 51 8.87 12.83 6.56
CA ALA A 51 10.15 12.56 7.21
C ALA A 51 10.74 11.22 6.78
N ALA A 52 9.90 10.17 6.68
CA ALA A 52 10.30 8.88 6.16
C ALA A 52 10.76 8.97 4.70
N THR A 53 10.03 9.70 3.86
CA THR A 53 10.41 9.97 2.46
C THR A 53 11.79 10.61 2.40
N GLY A 54 12.01 11.73 3.09
CA GLY A 54 13.29 12.44 3.06
C GLY A 54 14.47 11.57 3.52
N ARG A 55 14.25 10.74 4.55
CA ARG A 55 15.25 9.75 5.01
C ARG A 55 15.55 8.71 3.94
N LEU A 56 14.52 8.12 3.31
CA LEU A 56 14.68 7.06 2.30
C LEU A 56 15.36 7.61 1.03
N SER A 57 14.96 8.80 0.55
CA SER A 57 15.62 9.47 -0.58
C SER A 57 17.08 9.82 -0.26
N GLY A 58 17.37 10.26 0.97
CA GLY A 58 18.73 10.55 1.43
C GLY A 58 19.65 9.32 1.45
N LEU A 59 19.07 8.12 1.50
CA LEU A 59 19.78 6.83 1.37
C LEU A 59 19.87 6.34 -0.08
N GLY A 60 19.39 7.12 -1.05
CA GLY A 60 19.41 6.76 -2.48
C GLY A 60 18.29 5.82 -2.92
N LEU A 61 17.27 5.60 -2.09
CA LEU A 61 16.09 4.83 -2.48
C LEU A 61 15.15 5.70 -3.30
N ILE A 62 14.69 5.17 -4.44
CA ILE A 62 13.72 5.85 -5.32
C ILE A 62 12.35 5.82 -4.63
N THR A 63 11.84 7.00 -4.30
CA THR A 63 10.60 7.19 -3.53
C THR A 63 9.66 8.15 -4.25
N PRO A 64 8.79 7.70 -5.16
CA PRO A 64 7.65 8.52 -5.56
C PRO A 64 6.74 8.68 -4.32
N VAL A 65 6.50 9.92 -3.92
CA VAL A 65 5.50 10.24 -2.89
C VAL A 65 4.13 10.20 -3.54
N GLU A 66 3.22 9.44 -2.95
CA GLU A 66 1.82 9.40 -3.34
C GLU A 66 1.01 10.09 -2.24
N GLY A 67 0.72 11.38 -2.44
CA GLY A 67 -0.17 12.17 -1.58
C GLY A 67 -1.62 12.05 -2.01
N ASP A 68 -2.55 12.19 -1.08
CA ASP A 68 -4.00 12.17 -1.33
C ASP A 68 -4.43 11.02 -2.27
N THR A 69 -3.95 9.82 -1.97
CA THR A 69 -4.26 8.64 -2.77
C THR A 69 -5.31 7.82 -2.03
N THR A 70 -6.46 7.60 -2.67
CA THR A 70 -7.45 6.68 -2.13
C THR A 70 -7.10 5.26 -2.54
N CYS A 71 -6.91 4.36 -1.58
CA CYS A 71 -6.60 2.94 -1.79
C CYS A 71 -7.28 2.10 -0.72
N CYS A 72 -7.92 0.99 -1.11
CA CYS A 72 -8.52 0.00 -0.21
C CYS A 72 -9.38 0.62 0.89
N TYR A 73 -10.36 1.42 0.48
CA TYR A 73 -11.35 2.04 1.36
C TYR A 73 -10.82 3.14 2.30
N SER A 74 -9.64 3.71 2.02
CA SER A 74 -9.07 4.80 2.82
C SER A 74 -8.34 5.82 1.97
N LEU A 75 -8.40 7.09 2.40
CA LEU A 75 -7.57 8.18 1.90
C LEU A 75 -6.26 8.20 2.67
N GLN A 76 -5.13 8.18 1.97
CA GLN A 76 -3.82 8.01 2.59
C GLN A 76 -2.78 8.94 1.95
N ASP A 77 -1.80 9.33 2.77
CA ASP A 77 -0.50 9.77 2.26
C ASP A 77 0.49 8.63 2.44
N LYS A 78 1.29 8.33 1.42
CA LYS A 78 2.24 7.22 1.46
C LYS A 78 3.50 7.44 0.64
N VAL A 79 4.51 6.65 0.94
CA VAL A 79 5.73 6.51 0.14
C VAL A 79 6.07 5.03 -0.02
N TRP A 80 6.42 4.63 -1.24
CA TRP A 80 6.81 3.26 -1.56
C TRP A 80 8.32 3.13 -1.77
N VAL A 81 8.86 1.98 -1.34
CA VAL A 81 10.19 1.49 -1.70
C VAL A 81 10.14 -0.02 -1.95
N HIS A 82 11.19 -0.57 -2.53
CA HIS A 82 11.37 -2.02 -2.66
C HIS A 82 12.54 -2.47 -1.81
N GLY A 83 12.36 -3.59 -1.10
CA GLY A 83 13.46 -4.26 -0.43
C GLY A 83 14.39 -4.97 -1.42
N PRO A 84 15.53 -5.49 -0.94
CA PRO A 84 16.46 -6.24 -1.79
C PRO A 84 15.85 -7.49 -2.45
N GLY A 85 14.82 -8.10 -1.83
CA GLY A 85 14.06 -9.21 -2.38
C GLY A 85 12.96 -8.78 -3.37
N ARG A 86 12.91 -7.48 -3.71
CA ARG A 86 11.87 -6.83 -4.53
C ARG A 86 10.49 -6.83 -3.89
N GLU A 87 10.39 -7.11 -2.60
CA GLU A 87 9.11 -6.99 -1.90
C GLU A 87 8.75 -5.50 -1.72
N PRO A 88 7.51 -5.08 -2.02
CA PRO A 88 7.09 -3.70 -1.83
C PRO A 88 6.91 -3.36 -0.36
N TRP A 89 7.37 -2.17 0.02
CA TRP A 89 7.20 -1.59 1.34
C TRP A 89 6.58 -0.20 1.23
N GLU A 90 5.57 0.08 2.05
CA GLU A 90 5.03 1.42 2.24
C GLU A 90 5.26 1.96 3.66
N VAL A 91 5.45 3.28 3.75
CA VAL A 91 5.21 4.03 4.99
C VAL A 91 4.03 4.95 4.71
N TYR A 92 2.98 4.85 5.52
CA TYR A 92 1.71 5.52 5.22
C TYR A 92 1.00 6.02 6.47
N THR A 93 0.09 6.96 6.28
CA THR A 93 -0.89 7.37 7.29
C THR A 93 -2.30 7.37 6.69
N VAL A 94 -3.29 7.00 7.50
CA VAL A 94 -4.71 7.05 7.12
C VAL A 94 -5.29 8.41 7.50
N LYS A 95 -5.80 9.15 6.52
CA LYS A 95 -6.39 10.48 6.71
C LYS A 95 -7.89 10.40 6.95
N SER A 96 -8.58 9.50 6.23
CA SER A 96 -10.01 9.26 6.40
C SER A 96 -10.43 7.93 5.78
N ASP A 97 -11.58 7.41 6.19
CA ASP A 97 -12.26 6.34 5.47
C ASP A 97 -12.75 6.84 4.09
N ALA A 98 -12.76 5.95 3.12
CA ALA A 98 -13.23 6.20 1.75
C ALA A 98 -13.97 4.94 1.24
N PRO A 99 -15.17 4.63 1.75
CA PRO A 99 -15.85 3.34 1.54
C PRO A 99 -16.17 3.01 0.07
N ASP A 100 -16.20 4.02 -0.81
CA ASP A 100 -16.44 3.86 -2.24
C ASP A 100 -15.13 3.70 -3.05
N ALA A 101 -13.96 3.89 -2.42
CA ALA A 101 -12.65 3.76 -3.06
C ALA A 101 -12.19 2.30 -3.12
N THR A 102 -12.68 1.57 -4.11
CA THR A 102 -12.30 0.17 -4.40
C THR A 102 -11.00 0.04 -5.18
N SER A 103 -10.39 1.14 -5.61
CA SER A 103 -9.22 1.19 -6.50
C SER A 103 -8.28 2.35 -6.13
N MET A 104 -6.99 2.23 -6.48
CA MET A 104 -5.98 3.27 -6.23
C MET A 104 -6.11 4.42 -7.22
N HIS A 105 -6.47 5.60 -6.72
CA HIS A 105 -6.53 6.81 -7.52
C HIS A 105 -6.05 8.02 -6.73
N PRO A 106 -5.26 8.93 -7.34
CA PRO A 106 -5.16 10.28 -6.82
C PRO A 106 -6.57 10.88 -6.69
N VAL A 107 -6.83 11.64 -5.63
CA VAL A 107 -8.10 12.35 -5.46
C VAL A 107 -8.46 13.12 -6.74
N GLY A 108 -9.60 12.81 -7.34
CA GLY A 108 -10.11 13.43 -8.57
C GLY A 108 -9.91 12.63 -9.88
N ALA A 109 -9.31 11.43 -9.84
CA ALA A 109 -9.18 10.54 -11.01
C ALA A 109 -10.29 9.46 -11.09
N SER A 110 -10.61 9.00 -12.31
CA SER A 110 -11.73 8.08 -12.61
C SER A 110 -11.50 6.64 -12.08
N PRO A 111 -12.53 5.96 -11.53
CA PRO A 111 -12.41 4.67 -10.82
C PRO A 111 -12.15 3.42 -11.68
N ASP A 112 -12.08 3.53 -13.01
CA ASP A 112 -12.13 2.37 -13.93
C ASP A 112 -10.78 1.64 -14.14
N ALA A 113 -9.73 1.97 -13.40
CA ALA A 113 -8.46 1.23 -13.48
C ALA A 113 -8.41 0.16 -12.38
N SER A 114 -8.39 -1.12 -12.77
CA SER A 114 -8.08 -2.21 -11.84
C SER A 114 -6.65 -2.04 -11.33
N CYS A 115 -6.48 -1.55 -10.10
CA CYS A 115 -5.16 -1.34 -9.49
C CYS A 115 -4.86 -2.42 -8.45
N LYS A 116 -3.64 -2.95 -8.50
CA LYS A 116 -3.09 -3.87 -7.51
C LYS A 116 -2.42 -3.08 -6.39
N CYS A 117 -2.61 -3.50 -5.14
CA CYS A 117 -1.78 -3.05 -4.04
C CYS A 117 -0.30 -3.42 -4.32
N GLY A 118 0.64 -2.60 -3.84
CA GLY A 118 2.08 -2.88 -4.00
C GLY A 118 2.72 -2.48 -5.34
N ALA A 119 2.01 -1.75 -6.21
CA ALA A 119 2.58 -1.19 -7.44
C ALA A 119 2.58 0.34 -7.37
N PRO A 120 3.76 1.00 -7.21
CA PRO A 120 3.82 2.47 -7.23
C PRO A 120 3.48 3.02 -8.62
N ALA A 121 2.77 4.14 -8.66
CA ALA A 121 2.48 4.83 -9.91
C ALA A 121 3.79 5.30 -10.57
N GLY A 122 4.07 4.82 -11.79
CA GLY A 122 5.14 5.36 -12.64
C GLY A 122 6.50 4.64 -12.57
N LEU A 123 6.61 3.48 -11.92
CA LEU A 123 7.77 2.60 -12.14
C LEU A 123 7.49 1.65 -13.32
N PRO A 124 8.38 1.56 -14.33
CA PRO A 124 8.19 0.60 -15.40
C PRO A 124 8.28 -0.83 -14.84
N GLU A 125 7.23 -1.62 -15.07
CA GLU A 125 7.28 -3.07 -14.97
C GLU A 125 8.20 -3.62 -16.07
N ASN A 126 9.48 -3.79 -15.74
CA ASN A 126 10.46 -4.29 -16.70
C ASN A 126 10.51 -5.83 -16.65
N PRO A 127 10.39 -6.54 -17.80
CA PRO A 127 10.46 -8.00 -17.82
C PRO A 127 11.91 -8.43 -17.55
N ALA A 128 12.03 -9.63 -16.96
CA ALA A 128 13.27 -10.32 -16.60
C ALA A 128 14.57 -9.84 -17.29
N GLY A 129 15.53 -9.38 -16.48
CA GLY A 129 16.89 -9.09 -16.89
C GLY A 129 17.84 -9.30 -15.72
N ALA A 130 18.70 -10.31 -15.84
CA ALA A 130 19.70 -10.72 -14.85
C ALA A 130 20.67 -9.58 -14.47
N CYS A 131 21.16 -9.61 -13.22
CA CYS A 131 22.58 -9.39 -12.90
C CYS A 131 22.91 -9.75 -11.44
N CYS A 132 23.98 -10.54 -11.31
CA CYS A 132 24.83 -10.87 -10.15
C CYS A 132 24.26 -11.76 -9.03
N GLY A 133 24.71 -13.02 -9.07
CA GLY A 133 24.54 -14.08 -8.08
C GLY A 133 24.76 -15.44 -8.71
#